data_AF-A0A7X6XEE8-F1
#
_entry.id   AF-A0A7X6XEE8-F1
#
_cell.length_a   1.000
_cell.length_b   1.000
_cell.length_c   1.000
_cell.angle_alpha   90.00
_cell.angle_beta   90.00
_cell.angle_gamma   90.00
#
_symmetry.space_group_name_H-M   'P 1'
#
loop_
_entity.id
_entity.type
_entity.pdbx_description
1 polymer ?
#
loop_
_entity_poly.entity_id
_entity_poly.type
_entity_poly.pdbx_seq_one_letter_code
_entity_poly.pdbx_strand_id
1 'polypeptide(L)'
;MKKKNKKKKEANKIYLLLFGIVLLILVGYKVIFGTKYINANKNYDKNRYYRLMVNNNEIGIEVEEIKKIPIIPSILYIVYPSNIIYGALDSDELTYEYKLGGQMLFDLWIYECFDKEEQIACDKKSENLIEIIDNSYILSIVRSYKNEKNEEVEDVLYNGNLIKDVSQYFPIKGLYAVNIKRSKGFISTNIIINISII
;
A
#
# COMPACT_ATOMS: atom_id res chain seq x y z
N MET A 1 -45.92 30.04 -24.03
CA MET A 1 -44.76 29.13 -23.93
C MET A 1 -43.38 29.79 -24.17
N LYS A 2 -43.17 30.66 -25.17
CA LYS A 2 -41.84 31.24 -25.51
C LYS A 2 -41.12 32.04 -24.39
N LYS A 3 -41.84 32.78 -23.52
CA LYS A 3 -41.22 33.58 -22.43
C LYS A 3 -40.60 32.73 -21.30
N LYS A 4 -41.16 31.56 -20.98
CA LYS A 4 -40.61 30.64 -19.96
C LYS A 4 -39.25 30.06 -20.41
N ASN A 5 -39.07 29.80 -21.71
CA ASN A 5 -37.81 29.27 -22.25
C ASN A 5 -36.65 30.29 -22.27
N LYS A 6 -36.93 31.60 -22.37
CA LYS A 6 -35.90 32.66 -22.31
C LYS A 6 -35.32 32.82 -20.90
N LYS A 7 -36.17 32.93 -19.87
CA LYS A 7 -35.74 33.01 -18.47
C LYS A 7 -34.94 31.77 -18.02
N LYS A 8 -35.34 30.58 -18.48
CA LYS A 8 -34.62 29.33 -18.20
C LYS A 8 -33.22 29.29 -18.83
N LYS A 9 -33.06 29.87 -20.05
CA LYS A 9 -31.75 30.00 -20.71
C LYS A 9 -30.81 30.99 -20.01
N GLU A 10 -31.33 32.12 -19.52
CA GLU A 10 -30.51 33.11 -18.79
C GLU A 10 -30.07 32.60 -17.41
N ALA A 11 -30.97 31.96 -16.67
CA ALA A 11 -30.61 31.32 -15.41
C ALA A 11 -29.53 30.24 -15.60
N ASN A 12 -29.67 29.40 -16.64
CA ASN A 12 -28.65 28.39 -16.97
C ASN A 12 -27.28 29.00 -17.29
N LYS A 13 -27.22 30.16 -17.96
CA LYS A 13 -25.94 30.87 -18.20
C LYS A 13 -25.30 31.34 -16.90
N ILE A 14 -26.09 31.87 -15.97
CA ILE A 14 -25.59 32.31 -14.66
C ILE A 14 -25.06 31.13 -13.86
N TYR A 15 -25.77 29.99 -13.85
CA TYR A 15 -25.29 28.78 -13.18
C TYR A 15 -24.00 28.25 -13.80
N LEU A 16 -23.88 28.25 -15.13
CA LEU A 16 -22.65 27.86 -15.84
C LEU A 16 -21.48 28.78 -15.48
N LEU A 17 -21.72 30.08 -15.38
CA LEU A 17 -20.70 31.06 -15.03
C LEU A 17 -20.25 30.90 -13.58
N LEU A 18 -21.18 30.72 -12.64
CA LEU A 18 -20.87 30.42 -11.24
C LEU A 18 -20.08 29.13 -11.09
N PHE A 19 -20.49 28.07 -11.80
CA PHE A 19 -19.77 26.80 -11.81
C PHE A 19 -18.35 26.96 -12.35
N GLY A 20 -18.17 27.72 -13.43
CA GLY A 20 -16.86 28.02 -14.00
C GLY A 20 -15.93 28.77 -13.03
N ILE A 21 -16.47 29.76 -12.30
CA ILE A 21 -15.71 30.49 -11.27
C ILE A 21 -15.27 29.55 -10.14
N VAL A 22 -16.18 28.70 -9.62
CA VAL A 22 -15.84 27.73 -8.57
C VAL A 22 -14.75 26.78 -9.05
N LEU A 23 -14.82 26.30 -10.28
CA LEU A 23 -13.83 25.38 -10.85
C LEU A 23 -12.46 26.05 -11.00
N LEU A 24 -12.42 27.32 -11.44
CA LEU A 24 -11.20 28.13 -11.49
C LEU A 24 -10.57 28.33 -10.12
N ILE A 25 -11.37 28.59 -9.08
CA ILE A 25 -10.89 28.74 -7.70
C ILE A 25 -10.30 27.42 -7.20
N LEU A 26 -10.96 26.28 -7.45
CA LEU A 26 -10.46 24.96 -7.06
C LEU A 26 -9.14 24.61 -7.76
N VAL A 27 -9.02 24.91 -9.05
CA VAL A 27 -7.76 24.74 -9.81
C VAL A 27 -6.68 25.66 -9.27
N GLY A 28 -6.98 26.94 -9.03
CA GLY A 28 -6.02 27.89 -8.47
C GLY A 28 -5.52 27.46 -7.09
N TYR A 29 -6.43 27.04 -6.20
CA TYR A 29 -6.07 26.48 -4.90
C TYR A 29 -5.16 25.25 -5.04
N LYS A 30 -5.50 24.32 -5.94
CA LYS A 30 -4.72 23.11 -6.20
C LYS A 30 -3.30 23.41 -6.66
N VAL A 31 -3.13 24.41 -7.53
CA VAL A 31 -1.82 24.83 -8.05
C VAL A 31 -0.98 25.45 -6.94
N ILE A 32 -1.57 26.28 -6.08
CA ILE A 32 -0.84 26.99 -5.02
C ILE A 32 -0.50 26.07 -3.83
N PHE A 33 -1.47 25.28 -3.36
CA PHE A 33 -1.35 24.54 -2.09
C PHE A 33 -1.11 23.03 -2.27
N GLY A 34 -1.22 22.51 -3.48
CA GLY A 34 -1.03 21.09 -3.77
C GLY A 34 -2.18 20.20 -3.25
N THR A 35 -1.90 18.90 -3.11
CA THR A 35 -2.83 17.97 -2.42
C THR A 35 -2.63 18.10 -0.92
N LYS A 36 -3.72 18.19 -0.16
CA LYS A 36 -3.71 18.12 1.30
C LYS A 36 -4.25 16.78 1.79
N TYR A 37 -3.68 16.30 2.89
CA TYR A 37 -4.04 15.07 3.56
C TYR A 37 -4.40 15.38 5.01
N ILE A 38 -5.56 14.90 5.45
CA ILE A 38 -6.00 14.96 6.84
C ILE A 38 -5.90 13.54 7.39
N ASN A 39 -5.03 13.32 8.37
CA ASN A 39 -4.92 12.02 9.02
C ASN A 39 -6.14 11.82 9.93
N ALA A 40 -6.87 10.74 9.72
CA ALA A 40 -7.96 10.34 10.59
C ALA A 40 -7.39 9.76 11.89
N ASN A 41 -8.11 9.99 13.00
CA ASN A 41 -7.78 9.39 14.30
C ASN A 41 -8.38 7.97 14.47
N LYS A 42 -8.73 7.32 13.36
CA LYS A 42 -9.29 5.96 13.31
C LYS A 42 -8.51 5.15 12.30
N ASN A 43 -8.21 3.90 12.63
CA ASN A 43 -7.56 2.98 11.70
C ASN A 43 -8.52 2.48 10.61
N TYR A 44 -7.95 2.02 9.51
CA TYR A 44 -8.69 1.34 8.45
C TYR A 44 -9.24 0.00 8.95
N ASP A 45 -10.55 -0.17 8.90
CA ASP A 45 -11.33 -1.25 9.54
C ASP A 45 -11.68 -2.42 8.60
N LYS A 46 -11.14 -2.44 7.39
CA LYS A 46 -11.32 -3.52 6.40
C LYS A 46 -9.98 -3.98 5.83
N ASN A 47 -8.99 -4.09 6.73
CA ASN A 47 -7.65 -4.56 6.41
C ASN A 47 -7.67 -6.01 5.92
N ARG A 48 -6.78 -6.31 4.98
CA ARG A 48 -6.60 -7.67 4.45
C ARG A 48 -5.63 -8.47 5.30
N TYR A 49 -5.75 -9.79 5.25
CA TYR A 49 -4.73 -10.68 5.77
C TYR A 49 -3.70 -10.97 4.68
N TYR A 50 -2.43 -10.88 5.05
CA TYR A 50 -1.30 -11.13 4.17
C TYR A 50 -0.48 -12.28 4.74
N ARG A 51 -0.15 -13.23 3.88
CA ARG A 51 0.66 -14.40 4.23
C ARG A 51 1.80 -14.50 3.25
N LEU A 52 3.03 -14.47 3.74
CA LEU A 52 4.22 -14.62 2.92
C LEU A 52 4.97 -15.89 3.31
N MET A 53 5.26 -16.72 2.32
CA MET A 53 6.15 -17.86 2.49
C MET A 53 7.48 -17.59 1.82
N VAL A 54 8.54 -18.03 2.49
CA VAL A 54 9.87 -18.18 1.92
C VAL A 54 10.23 -19.66 1.93
N ASN A 55 10.35 -20.27 0.76
CA ASN A 55 10.66 -21.70 0.59
C ASN A 55 9.73 -22.63 1.41
N ASN A 56 8.42 -22.38 1.34
CA ASN A 56 7.39 -23.11 2.09
C ASN A 56 7.40 -22.90 3.61
N ASN A 57 8.18 -21.96 4.14
CA ASN A 57 8.08 -21.54 5.53
C ASN A 57 7.38 -20.18 5.62
N GLU A 58 6.37 -20.09 6.48
CA GLU A 58 5.70 -18.82 6.75
C GLU A 58 6.62 -17.92 7.57
N ILE A 59 6.73 -16.66 7.17
CA ILE A 59 7.59 -15.69 7.83
C ILE A 59 6.79 -14.52 8.38
N GLY A 60 7.32 -13.89 9.43
CA GLY A 60 6.77 -12.66 9.98
C GLY A 60 6.89 -11.50 8.99
N ILE A 61 5.80 -10.74 8.84
CA ILE A 61 5.75 -9.55 8.00
C ILE A 61 5.08 -8.38 8.74
N GLU A 62 5.55 -7.18 8.46
CA GLU A 62 4.85 -5.95 8.82
C GLU A 62 4.07 -5.45 7.60
N VAL A 63 2.83 -5.01 7.79
CA VAL A 63 1.99 -4.50 6.73
C VAL A 63 1.47 -3.14 7.10
N GLU A 64 1.85 -2.15 6.30
CA GLU A 64 1.30 -0.81 6.35
C GLU A 64 0.26 -0.66 5.24
N GLU A 65 -0.99 -0.47 5.61
CA GLU A 65 -2.06 -0.11 4.70
C GLU A 65 -2.50 1.33 4.93
N ILE A 66 -2.73 2.05 3.84
CA ILE A 66 -3.23 3.42 3.88
C ILE A 66 -4.43 3.50 2.94
N LYS A 67 -5.60 3.79 3.51
CA LYS A 67 -6.79 4.12 2.73
C LYS A 67 -6.97 5.63 2.67
N LYS A 68 -7.12 6.15 1.46
CA LYS A 68 -7.41 7.56 1.18
C LYS A 68 -8.89 7.68 0.81
N ILE A 69 -9.58 8.69 1.30
CA ILE A 69 -10.95 8.99 0.89
C ILE A 69 -10.96 10.44 0.40
N PRO A 70 -11.25 10.70 -0.89
CA PRO A 70 -11.33 12.06 -1.39
C PRO A 70 -12.54 12.77 -0.77
N ILE A 71 -12.32 13.88 -0.05
CA ILE A 71 -13.40 14.83 0.29
C ILE A 71 -13.64 15.72 -0.94
N ILE A 72 -12.56 16.26 -1.48
CA ILE A 72 -12.57 17.05 -2.72
C ILE A 72 -11.59 16.37 -3.67
N PRO A 73 -12.06 15.78 -4.79
CA PRO A 73 -11.21 15.04 -5.72
C PRO A 73 -9.95 15.83 -6.09
N SER A 74 -8.80 15.17 -6.04
CA SER A 74 -7.48 15.73 -6.33
C SER A 74 -6.97 16.82 -5.40
N ILE A 75 -7.77 17.37 -4.48
CA ILE A 75 -7.38 18.48 -3.61
C ILE A 75 -7.21 18.04 -2.16
N LEU A 76 -8.20 17.34 -1.61
CA LEU A 76 -8.28 17.04 -0.18
C LEU A 76 -8.70 15.59 0.06
N TYR A 77 -7.89 14.87 0.82
CA TYR A 77 -8.13 13.48 1.19
C TYR A 77 -8.11 13.32 2.71
N ILE A 78 -8.99 12.47 3.24
CA ILE A 78 -8.83 11.87 4.57
C ILE A 78 -8.00 10.60 4.41
N VAL A 79 -7.03 10.41 5.30
CA VAL A 79 -6.11 9.28 5.30
C VAL A 79 -6.38 8.44 6.54
N TYR A 80 -6.68 7.16 6.34
CA TYR A 80 -6.86 6.16 7.37
C TYR A 80 -5.67 5.19 7.31
N PRO A 81 -4.69 5.32 8.22
CA PRO A 81 -3.59 4.38 8.31
C PRO A 81 -4.03 3.07 8.99
N SER A 82 -3.29 2.01 8.75
CA SER A 82 -3.33 0.76 9.49
C SER A 82 -1.94 0.15 9.43
N ASN A 83 -1.36 -0.18 10.57
CA ASN A 83 -0.12 -0.92 10.65
C ASN A 83 -0.40 -2.21 11.42
N ILE A 84 -0.12 -3.34 10.78
CA ILE A 84 -0.44 -4.67 11.29
C ILE A 84 0.80 -5.55 11.15
N ILE A 85 1.16 -6.22 12.24
CA ILE A 85 2.23 -7.22 12.24
C ILE A 85 1.58 -8.59 12.17
N TYR A 86 1.93 -9.35 11.13
CA TYR A 86 1.59 -10.76 11.00
C TYR A 86 2.85 -11.57 11.28
N GLY A 87 3.04 -12.04 12.52
CA GLY A 87 4.13 -12.98 12.83
C GLY A 87 3.86 -14.37 12.25
N ALA A 88 4.90 -15.21 12.16
CA ALA A 88 4.70 -16.65 12.00
C ALA A 88 3.86 -17.18 13.18
N LEU A 89 3.22 -18.34 13.04
CA LEU A 89 2.33 -18.89 14.07
C LEU A 89 3.00 -19.02 15.46
N ASP A 90 4.34 -19.02 15.52
CA ASP A 90 5.13 -19.27 16.74
C ASP A 90 6.34 -18.32 16.96
N SER A 91 6.51 -17.24 16.18
CA SER A 91 7.57 -16.25 16.47
C SER A 91 7.17 -14.81 16.14
N ASP A 92 7.50 -13.91 17.06
CA ASP A 92 7.42 -12.45 16.89
C ASP A 92 8.64 -11.89 16.14
N GLU A 93 9.46 -12.75 15.54
CA GLU A 93 10.68 -12.34 14.85
C GLU A 93 10.33 -11.68 13.51
N LEU A 94 10.58 -10.38 13.42
CA LEU A 94 10.42 -9.58 12.20
C LEU A 94 11.61 -9.69 11.23
N THR A 95 12.66 -10.40 11.64
CA THR A 95 13.85 -10.66 10.82
C THR A 95 13.94 -12.14 10.52
N TYR A 96 13.87 -12.48 9.24
CA TYR A 96 14.02 -13.84 8.77
C TYR A 96 15.49 -14.17 8.48
N GLU A 97 16.05 -15.16 9.17
CA GLU A 97 17.41 -15.64 8.90
C GLU A 97 17.43 -16.65 7.74
N TYR A 98 18.36 -16.45 6.80
CA TYR A 98 18.50 -17.31 5.64
C TYR A 98 19.97 -17.57 5.28
N LYS A 99 20.28 -18.80 4.87
CA LYS A 99 21.65 -19.19 4.53
C LYS A 99 22.04 -18.72 3.13
N LEU A 100 23.22 -18.09 3.02
CA LEU A 100 23.77 -17.66 1.73
C LEU A 100 23.87 -18.82 0.73
N GLY A 101 23.52 -18.56 -0.53
CA GLY A 101 23.63 -19.51 -1.64
C GLY A 101 22.47 -20.49 -1.79
N GLY A 102 21.49 -20.46 -0.87
CA GLY A 102 20.23 -21.18 -1.03
C GLY A 102 19.27 -20.49 -2.01
N GLN A 103 18.35 -21.25 -2.59
CA GLN A 103 17.27 -20.70 -3.41
C GLN A 103 16.22 -20.02 -2.52
N MET A 104 15.87 -18.77 -2.81
CA MET A 104 14.86 -18.01 -2.09
C MET A 104 13.63 -17.75 -2.97
N LEU A 105 12.56 -18.49 -2.67
CA LEU A 105 11.27 -18.38 -3.37
C LEU A 105 10.24 -17.68 -2.49
N PHE A 106 9.67 -16.59 -2.99
CA PHE A 106 8.58 -15.86 -2.35
C PHE A 106 7.22 -16.29 -2.92
N ASP A 107 6.32 -16.68 -2.03
CA ASP A 107 4.91 -16.91 -2.33
C ASP A 107 4.05 -16.03 -1.41
N LEU A 108 3.40 -15.02 -1.98
CA LEU A 108 2.53 -14.08 -1.29
C LEU A 108 1.07 -14.44 -1.54
N TRP A 109 0.31 -14.66 -0.47
CA TRP A 109 -1.14 -14.80 -0.50
C TRP A 109 -1.81 -13.68 0.26
N ILE A 110 -3.00 -13.31 -0.24
CA ILE A 110 -3.75 -12.17 0.25
C ILE A 110 -5.19 -12.64 0.42
N TYR A 111 -5.78 -12.33 1.57
CA TYR A 111 -7.14 -12.74 1.89
C TYR A 111 -7.97 -11.53 2.33
N GLU A 112 -9.23 -11.52 1.91
CA GLU A 112 -10.28 -10.67 2.50
C GLU A 112 -11.15 -11.52 3.44
N CYS A 113 -11.63 -10.89 4.50
CA CYS A 113 -12.42 -11.54 5.55
C CYS A 113 -13.86 -11.02 5.53
N PHE A 114 -14.80 -11.93 5.72
CA PHE A 114 -16.23 -11.64 5.66
C PHE A 114 -16.97 -12.17 6.89
N ASP A 115 -17.83 -11.34 7.46
CA ASP A 115 -18.92 -11.81 8.33
C ASP A 115 -20.20 -11.80 7.50
N LYS A 116 -20.68 -13.01 7.16
CA LYS A 116 -21.76 -13.23 6.19
C LYS A 116 -21.41 -12.62 4.83
N GLU A 117 -22.02 -11.49 4.47
CA GLU A 117 -21.84 -10.79 3.19
C GLU A 117 -21.07 -9.46 3.36
N GLU A 118 -20.74 -9.07 4.59
CA GLU A 118 -20.01 -7.83 4.84
C GLU A 118 -18.52 -8.10 5.00
N GLN A 119 -17.70 -7.38 4.23
CA GLN A 119 -16.26 -7.36 4.42
C GLN A 119 -15.92 -6.69 5.76
N ILE A 120 -15.18 -7.43 6.59
CA ILE A 120 -14.69 -7.01 7.90
C ILE A 120 -13.16 -6.96 7.93
N ALA A 121 -12.60 -6.41 8.99
CA ALA A 121 -11.18 -6.51 9.31
C ALA A 121 -10.78 -7.99 9.43
N CYS A 122 -9.69 -8.38 8.78
CA CYS A 122 -9.13 -9.70 8.98
C CYS A 122 -8.40 -9.82 10.33
N ASP A 123 -8.63 -10.95 11.00
CA ASP A 123 -7.76 -11.48 12.04
C ASP A 123 -7.18 -12.84 11.63
N LYS A 124 -6.13 -13.31 12.31
CA LYS A 124 -5.50 -14.62 12.02
C LYS A 124 -6.47 -15.80 12.18
N LYS A 125 -7.61 -15.62 12.86
CA LYS A 125 -8.57 -16.68 13.21
C LYS A 125 -9.85 -16.60 12.39
N SER A 126 -9.89 -15.74 11.38
CA SER A 126 -11.10 -15.48 10.60
C SER A 126 -11.50 -16.76 9.86
N GLU A 127 -12.71 -17.23 10.11
CA GLU A 127 -13.19 -18.52 9.56
C GLU A 127 -13.52 -18.42 8.06
N ASN A 128 -13.88 -17.22 7.57
CA ASN A 128 -14.28 -16.97 6.19
C ASN A 128 -13.23 -16.12 5.46
N LEU A 129 -12.17 -16.78 4.98
CA LEU A 129 -11.10 -16.19 4.18
C LEU A 129 -11.37 -16.42 2.69
N ILE A 130 -11.38 -15.34 1.90
CA ILE A 130 -11.42 -15.42 0.44
C ILE A 130 -10.08 -14.94 -0.11
N GLU A 131 -9.37 -15.81 -0.81
CA GLU A 131 -8.11 -15.48 -1.47
C GLU A 131 -8.33 -14.50 -2.62
N ILE A 132 -7.44 -13.51 -2.72
CA ILE A 132 -7.43 -12.53 -3.79
C ILE A 132 -6.18 -12.74 -4.62
N ILE A 133 -6.41 -13.08 -5.88
CA ILE A 133 -5.34 -13.13 -6.88
C ILE A 133 -5.10 -11.71 -7.38
N ASP A 134 -3.94 -11.15 -7.05
CA ASP A 134 -3.52 -9.85 -7.57
C ASP A 134 -2.03 -9.81 -7.90
N ASN A 135 -1.73 -9.55 -9.17
CA ASN A 135 -0.38 -9.56 -9.71
C ASN A 135 0.22 -8.14 -9.84
N SER A 136 -0.43 -7.10 -9.30
CA SER A 136 -0.01 -5.71 -9.47
C SER A 136 0.98 -5.22 -8.40
N TYR A 137 1.62 -6.13 -7.67
CA TYR A 137 2.59 -5.79 -6.64
C TYR A 137 3.97 -5.51 -7.24
N ILE A 138 4.64 -4.52 -6.67
CA ILE A 138 6.02 -4.12 -6.98
C ILE A 138 6.89 -4.58 -5.82
N LEU A 139 7.92 -5.35 -6.12
CA LEU A 139 8.93 -5.78 -5.17
C LEU A 139 10.14 -4.84 -5.25
N SER A 140 10.64 -4.45 -4.08
CA SER A 140 11.91 -3.74 -3.92
C SER A 140 12.79 -4.48 -2.92
N ILE A 141 14.06 -4.68 -3.26
CA ILE A 141 15.05 -5.30 -2.39
C ILE A 141 16.18 -4.29 -2.20
N VAL A 142 16.41 -3.89 -0.96
CA VAL A 142 17.45 -2.92 -0.57
C VAL A 142 18.38 -3.59 0.43
N ARG A 143 19.68 -3.45 0.24
CA ARG A 143 20.69 -3.88 1.20
C ARG A 143 21.22 -2.66 1.95
N SER A 144 21.24 -2.72 3.28
CA SER A 144 21.85 -1.69 4.12
C SER A 144 23.18 -2.22 4.67
N TYR A 145 24.25 -1.45 4.49
CA TYR A 145 25.60 -1.82 4.95
C TYR A 145 26.43 -0.58 5.27
N LYS A 146 27.53 -0.77 6.01
CA LYS A 146 28.50 0.30 6.27
C LYS A 146 29.62 0.29 5.25
N ASN A 147 29.95 1.44 4.68
CA ASN A 147 31.07 1.58 3.76
C ASN A 147 32.42 1.64 4.51
N GLU A 148 33.52 1.81 3.77
CA GLU A 148 34.88 1.94 4.33
C GLU A 148 35.05 3.12 5.30
N LYS A 149 34.17 4.12 5.23
CA LYS A 149 34.12 5.29 6.11
C LYS A 149 33.16 5.11 7.29
N ASN A 150 32.61 3.91 7.48
CA ASN A 150 31.61 3.59 8.51
C ASN A 150 30.29 4.38 8.37
N GLU A 151 30.01 4.89 7.18
CA GLU A 151 28.74 5.54 6.83
C GLU A 151 27.74 4.48 6.39
N GLU A 152 26.48 4.64 6.78
CA GLU A 152 25.38 3.77 6.34
C GLU A 152 25.03 4.07 4.88
N VAL A 153 25.02 3.02 4.06
CA VAL A 153 24.73 3.08 2.63
C VAL A 153 23.65 2.06 2.32
N GLU A 154 22.70 2.48 1.49
CA GLU A 154 21.65 1.63 0.93
C GLU A 154 21.94 1.36 -0.55
N ASP A 155 21.85 0.08 -0.94
CA ASP A 155 21.98 -0.35 -2.33
C ASP A 155 20.67 -1.01 -2.79
N VAL A 156 20.07 -0.46 -3.85
CA VAL A 156 18.82 -0.96 -4.42
C VAL A 156 19.16 -2.06 -5.42
N LEU A 157 18.97 -3.31 -5.00
CA LEU A 157 19.31 -4.49 -5.79
C LEU A 157 18.20 -4.87 -6.77
N TYR A 158 16.95 -4.57 -6.42
CA TYR A 158 15.80 -4.80 -7.27
C TYR A 158 14.71 -3.77 -7.02
N ASN A 159 14.05 -3.35 -8.10
CA ASN A 159 12.82 -2.56 -8.05
C ASN A 159 11.99 -2.84 -9.32
N GLY A 160 10.96 -3.67 -9.19
CA GLY A 160 10.19 -4.14 -10.34
C GLY A 160 8.97 -4.95 -9.92
N ASN A 161 8.36 -5.65 -10.88
CA ASN A 161 7.21 -6.51 -10.58
C ASN A 161 7.56 -7.58 -9.55
N LEU A 162 6.59 -8.01 -8.76
CA LEU A 162 6.77 -9.15 -7.87
C LEU A 162 7.17 -10.39 -8.68
N ILE A 163 8.32 -10.95 -8.34
CA ILE A 163 8.88 -12.18 -8.90
C ILE A 163 8.99 -13.22 -7.80
N LYS A 164 8.84 -14.50 -8.18
CA LYS A 164 8.87 -15.61 -7.23
C LYS A 164 10.29 -15.95 -6.78
N ASP A 165 11.22 -16.11 -7.73
CA ASP A 165 12.62 -16.41 -7.39
C ASP A 165 13.41 -15.11 -7.26
N VAL A 166 13.87 -14.82 -6.05
CA VAL A 166 14.62 -13.61 -5.70
C VAL A 166 16.07 -13.92 -5.33
N SER A 167 16.53 -15.17 -5.48
CA SER A 167 17.81 -15.66 -4.97
C SER A 167 19.00 -14.80 -5.42
N GLN A 168 18.99 -14.33 -6.67
CA GLN A 168 20.08 -13.55 -7.25
C GLN A 168 20.31 -12.18 -6.59
N TYR A 169 19.33 -11.68 -5.82
CA TYR A 169 19.42 -10.38 -5.14
C TYR A 169 19.98 -10.49 -3.72
N PHE A 170 20.43 -11.68 -3.31
CA PHE A 170 21.10 -11.91 -2.03
C PHE A 170 22.51 -12.48 -2.24
N PRO A 171 23.41 -11.75 -2.95
CA PRO A 171 24.70 -12.30 -3.38
C PRO A 171 25.72 -12.43 -2.24
N ILE A 172 25.51 -11.72 -1.13
CA ILE A 172 26.43 -11.70 0.01
C ILE A 172 25.67 -11.69 1.35
N LYS A 173 26.39 -12.00 2.43
CA LYS A 173 25.85 -11.90 3.80
C LYS A 173 25.53 -10.46 4.17
N GLY A 174 24.50 -10.26 5.00
CA GLY A 174 24.09 -8.94 5.46
C GLY A 174 22.59 -8.82 5.73
N LEU A 175 22.16 -7.61 6.08
CA LEU A 175 20.76 -7.27 6.31
C LEU A 175 20.15 -6.66 5.06
N TYR A 176 18.95 -7.12 4.73
CA TYR A 176 18.20 -6.72 3.55
C TYR A 176 16.78 -6.32 3.97
N ALA A 177 16.35 -5.17 3.48
CA ALA A 177 14.96 -4.73 3.57
C ALA A 177 14.24 -5.10 2.27
N VAL A 178 13.23 -5.95 2.39
CA VAL A 178 12.36 -6.36 1.28
C VAL A 178 11.03 -5.66 1.46
N ASN A 179 10.60 -4.94 0.43
CA ASN A 179 9.33 -4.23 0.42
C ASN A 179 8.48 -4.70 -0.75
N ILE A 180 7.26 -5.14 -0.49
CA ILE A 180 6.27 -5.51 -1.51
C ILE A 180 5.14 -4.49 -1.46
N LYS A 181 5.10 -3.60 -2.45
CA LYS A 181 4.23 -2.42 -2.51
C LYS A 181 3.13 -2.58 -3.54
N ARG A 182 1.96 -2.04 -3.24
CA ARG A 182 0.87 -1.89 -4.21
C ARG A 182 0.10 -0.62 -3.96
N SER A 183 -0.42 -0.03 -5.04
CA SER A 183 -1.40 1.04 -4.98
C SER A 183 -2.54 0.72 -5.95
N LYS A 184 -3.74 0.51 -5.42
CA LYS A 184 -4.95 0.25 -6.24
C LYS A 184 -6.08 1.14 -5.77
N GLY A 185 -6.54 2.01 -6.66
CA GLY A 185 -7.55 3.02 -6.35
C GLY A 185 -7.07 3.92 -5.21
N PHE A 186 -7.80 3.93 -4.09
CA PHE A 186 -7.44 4.75 -2.93
C PHE A 186 -6.75 3.97 -1.81
N ILE A 187 -6.35 2.73 -2.04
CA ILE A 187 -5.63 1.93 -1.03
C ILE A 187 -4.20 1.72 -1.52
N SER A 188 -3.24 2.01 -0.63
CA SER A 188 -1.84 1.63 -0.80
C SER A 188 -1.42 0.69 0.31
N THR A 189 -0.67 -0.35 -0.05
CA THR A 189 -0.16 -1.37 0.84
C THR A 189 1.36 -1.42 0.71
N ASN A 190 2.07 -1.54 1.83
CA ASN A 190 3.50 -1.81 1.90
C ASN A 190 3.72 -2.99 2.85
N ILE A 191 4.15 -4.13 2.31
CA ILE A 191 4.53 -5.30 3.10
C ILE A 191 6.05 -5.24 3.28
N ILE A 192 6.50 -5.20 4.52
CA ILE A 192 7.89 -5.02 4.90
C ILE A 192 8.41 -6.31 5.54
N ILE A 193 9.55 -6.78 5.06
CA ILE A 193 10.27 -7.94 5.58
C ILE A 193 11.72 -7.56 5.78
N ASN A 194 12.30 -7.93 6.92
CA ASN A 194 13.74 -7.87 7.13
C ASN A 194 14.32 -9.27 6.95
N ILE A 195 15.37 -9.39 6.13
CA ILE A 195 16.05 -10.66 5.87
C ILE A 195 17.52 -10.53 6.26
N SER A 196 17.98 -11.46 7.09
CA SER A 196 19.39 -11.59 7.48
C SER A 196 20.01 -12.76 6.74
N ILE A 197 20.92 -12.47 5.82
CA ILE A 197 21.67 -13.50 5.08
C ILE A 197 22.92 -13.85 5.88
N ILE A 198 23.00 -15.11 6.33
CA ILE A 198 24.06 -15.66 7.19
C ILE A 198 24.94 -16.70 6.51
#